data_AF-A0A0M0KNP7-F1
#
_entry.id   AF-A0A0M0KNP7-F1
#
_cell.length_a   1.000
_cell.length_b   1.000
_cell.length_c   1.000
_cell.angle_alpha   90.00
_cell.angle_beta   90.00
_cell.angle_gamma   90.00
#
_symmetry.space_group_name_H-M   'P 1'
#
loop_
_entity.id
_entity.type
_entity.pdbx_description
1 polymer ?
#
loop_
_entity_poly.entity_id
_entity_poly.type
_entity_poly.pdbx_seq_one_letter_code
_entity_poly.pdbx_strand_id
1 'polypeptide(L)'
;MVEKTAVERAFIGLMEERIHQVAREKAMNDPEYASADGRKSSIFERLRDSLTTEKQRSLLDDLEGAWTYAGGLMQEFAYRQGIEDSPMIHNELKKFGISVTNDHSKRD
;
A
#
# COMPACT_ATOMS: atom_id res chain seq x y z
N MET A 1 9.10 22.50 17.98
CA MET A 1 8.32 21.27 17.76
C MET A 1 7.13 21.30 18.69
N VAL A 2 5.90 21.23 18.16
CA VAL A 2 4.69 21.01 18.98
C VAL A 2 4.53 19.50 19.12
N GLU A 3 4.54 19.01 20.35
CA GLU A 3 4.41 17.60 20.64
C GLU A 3 2.95 17.18 20.40
N LYS A 4 2.72 16.23 19.48
CA LYS A 4 1.35 15.75 19.18
C LYS A 4 0.79 15.01 20.39
N THR A 5 -0.45 15.33 20.75
CA THR A 5 -1.21 14.62 21.79
C THR A 5 -1.50 13.17 21.37
N ALA A 6 -1.83 12.31 22.35
CA ALA A 6 -2.22 10.93 22.06
C ALA A 6 -3.45 10.84 21.13
N VAL A 7 -4.38 11.80 21.26
CA VAL A 7 -5.59 11.90 20.44
C VAL A 7 -5.24 12.24 18.99
N GLU A 8 -4.34 13.21 18.77
CA GLU A 8 -3.89 13.56 17.41
C GLU A 8 -3.16 12.40 16.73
N ARG A 9 -2.34 11.64 17.47
CA ARG A 9 -1.69 10.43 16.93
C ARG A 9 -2.69 9.36 16.52
N ALA A 10 -3.69 9.10 17.36
CA ALA A 10 -4.74 8.13 17.06
C ALA A 10 -5.59 8.56 15.85
N PHE A 11 -5.93 9.84 15.75
CA PHE A 11 -6.67 10.39 14.62
C PHE A 11 -5.89 10.27 13.30
N ILE A 12 -4.59 10.59 13.32
CA ILE A 12 -3.73 10.42 12.14
C ILE A 12 -3.68 8.95 11.71
N GLY A 13 -3.48 8.02 12.64
CA GLY A 13 -3.46 6.58 12.33
C GLY A 13 -4.77 6.10 11.67
N LEU A 14 -5.92 6.48 12.23
CA LEU A 14 -7.23 6.15 11.65
C LEU A 14 -7.42 6.73 10.25
N MET A 15 -6.94 7.95 10.02
CA MET A 15 -7.01 8.58 8.71
C MET A 15 -6.11 7.86 7.70
N GLU A 16 -4.86 7.56 8.05
CA GLU A 16 -3.93 6.79 7.20
C GLU A 16 -4.50 5.41 6.83
N GLU A 17 -5.05 4.67 7.80
CA GLU A 17 -5.70 3.38 7.56
C GLU A 17 -6.89 3.49 6.61
N ARG A 18 -7.82 4.43 6.87
CA ARG A 18 -9.01 4.60 6.05
C ARG A 18 -8.65 4.97 4.62
N ILE A 19 -7.67 5.82 4.50
CA ILE A 19 -7.15 6.26 3.23
C ILE A 19 -6.52 5.09 2.45
N HIS A 20 -5.68 4.27 3.10
CA HIS A 20 -5.09 3.08 2.48
C HIS A 20 -6.18 2.11 1.99
N GLN A 21 -7.23 1.92 2.80
CA GLN A 21 -8.35 1.07 2.42
C GLN A 21 -9.03 1.57 1.15
N VAL A 22 -9.34 2.86 1.05
CA VAL A 22 -9.98 3.45 -0.14
C VAL A 22 -9.08 3.36 -1.36
N ALA A 23 -7.78 3.63 -1.22
CA ALA A 23 -6.82 3.52 -2.31
C ALA A 23 -6.71 2.08 -2.83
N ARG A 24 -6.68 1.11 -1.91
CA ARG A 24 -6.68 -0.31 -2.24
C ARG A 24 -7.95 -0.72 -2.96
N GLU A 25 -9.12 -0.34 -2.45
CA GLU A 25 -10.41 -0.61 -3.09
C GLU A 25 -10.47 -0.02 -4.50
N LYS A 26 -9.97 1.20 -4.71
CA LYS A 26 -9.92 1.79 -6.05
C LYS A 26 -8.97 1.05 -6.98
N ALA A 27 -7.77 0.69 -6.53
CA ALA A 27 -6.83 -0.08 -7.34
C ALA A 27 -7.41 -1.45 -7.70
N MET A 28 -8.06 -2.14 -6.77
CA MET A 28 -8.71 -3.44 -7.04
C MET A 28 -9.86 -3.35 -8.05
N ASN A 29 -10.51 -2.19 -8.15
CA ASN A 29 -11.58 -1.93 -9.12
C ASN A 29 -11.05 -1.33 -10.44
N ASP A 30 -9.77 -1.01 -10.53
CA ASP A 30 -9.16 -0.55 -11.77
C ASP A 30 -9.11 -1.72 -12.78
N PRO A 31 -9.66 -1.57 -14.00
CA PRO A 31 -9.72 -2.67 -14.96
C PRO A 31 -8.36 -3.20 -15.38
N GLU A 32 -7.34 -2.34 -15.45
CA GLU A 32 -5.99 -2.73 -15.83
C GLU A 32 -5.34 -3.55 -14.69
N TYR A 33 -5.48 -3.08 -13.45
CA TYR A 33 -5.05 -3.83 -12.28
C TYR A 33 -5.76 -5.18 -12.17
N ALA A 34 -7.09 -5.21 -12.26
CA ALA A 34 -7.88 -6.43 -12.15
C ALA A 34 -7.52 -7.45 -13.24
N SER A 35 -7.31 -6.98 -14.48
CA SER A 35 -6.83 -7.82 -15.58
C SER A 35 -5.43 -8.37 -15.33
N ALA A 36 -4.51 -7.53 -14.85
CA ALA A 36 -3.14 -7.96 -14.53
C ALA A 36 -3.10 -8.95 -13.36
N ASP A 37 -3.88 -8.72 -12.31
CA ASP A 37 -3.99 -9.62 -11.15
C ASP A 37 -4.61 -10.96 -11.54
N GLY A 38 -5.69 -10.96 -12.32
CA GLY A 38 -6.29 -12.18 -12.85
C GLY A 38 -5.32 -12.98 -13.73
N ARG A 39 -4.54 -12.30 -14.59
CA ARG A 39 -3.49 -12.96 -15.39
C ARG A 39 -2.39 -13.56 -14.51
N LYS A 40 -1.95 -12.85 -13.47
CA LYS A 40 -0.97 -13.32 -12.49
C LYS A 40 -1.49 -14.60 -11.81
N SER A 41 -2.70 -14.58 -11.25
CA SER A 41 -3.31 -15.73 -10.58
C SER A 41 -3.43 -16.93 -11.53
N SER A 42 -3.87 -16.72 -12.76
CA SER A 42 -3.96 -17.79 -13.77
C SER A 42 -2.59 -18.42 -14.09
N ILE A 43 -1.51 -17.62 -14.11
CA ILE A 43 -0.14 -18.13 -14.31
C ILE A 43 0.31 -18.96 -13.11
N PHE A 44 0.08 -18.47 -11.88
CA PHE A 44 0.41 -19.21 -10.67
C PHE A 44 -0.32 -20.55 -10.59
N GLU A 45 -1.62 -20.60 -10.92
CA GLU A 45 -2.39 -21.84 -10.98
C GLU A 45 -1.81 -22.82 -12.00
N ARG A 46 -1.56 -22.36 -13.24
CA ARG A 46 -0.96 -23.20 -14.29
C ARG A 46 0.42 -23.73 -13.91
N LEU A 47 1.22 -22.92 -13.23
CA LEU A 47 2.50 -23.34 -12.68
C LEU A 47 2.28 -24.41 -11.61
N ARG A 48 1.40 -24.16 -10.64
CA ARG A 48 1.07 -25.10 -9.56
C ARG A 48 0.66 -26.47 -10.10
N ASP A 49 -0.18 -26.50 -11.13
CA ASP A 49 -0.64 -27.73 -11.79
C ASP A 49 0.47 -28.47 -12.52
N SER A 50 1.45 -27.75 -13.07
CA SER A 50 2.59 -28.31 -13.81
C SER A 50 3.69 -28.87 -12.90
N LEU A 51 3.69 -28.52 -11.61
CA LEU A 51 4.69 -28.95 -10.64
C LEU A 51 4.39 -30.34 -10.09
N THR A 52 5.37 -31.23 -10.11
CA THR A 52 5.19 -32.66 -9.79
C THR A 52 5.60 -33.00 -8.36
N THR A 53 6.29 -32.12 -7.66
CA THR A 53 6.75 -32.36 -6.29
C THR A 53 6.10 -31.40 -5.30
N GLU A 54 5.86 -31.90 -4.08
CA GLU A 54 5.35 -31.10 -2.97
C GLU A 54 6.26 -29.91 -2.65
N LYS A 55 7.59 -30.12 -2.65
CA LYS A 55 8.56 -29.05 -2.40
C LYS A 55 8.46 -27.91 -3.41
N GLN A 56 8.27 -28.21 -4.69
CA GLN A 56 8.10 -27.16 -5.70
C GLN A 56 6.80 -26.37 -5.49
N ARG A 57 5.71 -27.05 -5.14
CA ARG A 57 4.42 -26.40 -4.87
C ARG A 57 4.50 -25.48 -3.65
N SER A 58 5.12 -25.96 -2.56
CA SER A 58 5.37 -25.14 -1.37
C SER A 58 6.21 -23.90 -1.70
N LEU A 59 7.27 -24.02 -2.50
CA LEU A 59 8.09 -22.88 -2.91
C LEU A 59 7.31 -21.89 -3.80
N LEU A 60 6.38 -22.39 -4.62
CA LEU A 60 5.51 -21.54 -5.42
C LEU A 60 4.53 -20.77 -4.53
N ASP A 61 3.97 -21.41 -3.52
CA ASP A 61 3.08 -20.77 -2.55
C ASP A 61 3.82 -19.68 -1.76
N ASP A 62 5.05 -19.96 -1.30
CA ASP A 62 5.91 -18.97 -0.65
C ASP A 62 6.23 -17.78 -1.57
N LEU A 63 6.51 -18.05 -2.85
CA LEU A 63 6.77 -17.02 -3.86
C LEU A 63 5.54 -16.15 -4.12
N GLU A 64 4.36 -16.76 -4.27
CA GLU A 64 3.10 -16.04 -4.46
C GLU A 64 2.78 -15.15 -3.26
N GLY A 65 3.03 -15.65 -2.05
CA GLY A 65 2.90 -14.88 -0.81
C GLY A 65 3.86 -13.69 -0.75
N ALA A 66 5.15 -13.93 -1.02
CA ALA A 66 6.17 -12.88 -1.02
C ALA A 66 5.89 -11.81 -2.08
N TRP A 67 5.47 -12.20 -3.27
CA TRP A 67 5.10 -11.28 -4.35
C TRP A 67 3.91 -10.40 -3.97
N THR A 68 2.87 -11.00 -3.39
CA THR A 68 1.67 -10.28 -2.94
C THR A 68 2.01 -9.29 -1.82
N TYR A 69 2.86 -9.69 -0.89
CA TYR A 69 3.33 -8.83 0.20
C TYR A 69 4.16 -7.64 -0.33
N ALA A 70 5.11 -7.90 -1.22
CA ALA A 70 5.93 -6.84 -1.84
C ALA A 70 5.07 -5.84 -2.62
N GLY A 71 4.07 -6.32 -3.37
CA GLY A 71 3.11 -5.47 -4.06
C GLY A 71 2.31 -4.57 -3.11
N GLY A 72 1.86 -5.13 -1.97
CA GLY A 72 1.18 -4.37 -0.91
C GLY A 72 2.05 -3.25 -0.33
N LEU A 73 3.32 -3.55 0.00
CA LEU A 73 4.27 -2.56 0.49
C LEU A 73 4.54 -1.44 -0.52
N MET A 74 4.70 -1.79 -1.80
CA MET A 74 4.95 -0.80 -2.85
C MET A 74 3.75 0.13 -3.06
N GLN A 75 2.53 -0.42 -2.97
CA GLN A 75 1.31 0.38 -3.03
C GLN A 75 1.18 1.31 -1.81
N GLU A 76 1.48 0.83 -0.60
CA GLU A 76 1.50 1.66 0.61
C GLU A 76 2.51 2.81 0.49
N PHE A 77 3.72 2.51 0.01
CA PHE A 77 4.76 3.52 -0.20
C PHE A 77 4.33 4.57 -1.24
N ALA A 78 3.90 4.13 -2.42
CA ALA A 78 3.45 5.03 -3.48
C ALA A 78 2.29 5.92 -3.01
N TYR A 79 1.42 5.38 -2.17
CA TYR A 79 0.30 6.11 -1.62
C TYR A 79 0.73 7.17 -0.59
N ARG A 80 1.58 6.81 0.37
CA ARG A 80 2.13 7.77 1.35
C ARG A 80 2.88 8.90 0.66
N GLN A 81 3.72 8.56 -0.30
CA GLN A 81 4.41 9.54 -1.14
C GLN A 81 3.41 10.45 -1.88
N GLY A 82 2.31 9.88 -2.41
CA GLY A 82 1.25 10.66 -3.03
C GLY A 82 0.52 11.64 -2.10
N ILE A 83 0.38 11.32 -0.81
CA ILE A 83 -0.11 12.30 0.19
C ILE A 83 0.91 13.41 0.38
N GLU A 84 2.16 13.05 0.66
CA GLU A 84 3.26 13.98 0.95
C GLU A 84 3.53 14.94 -0.22
N ASP A 85 3.36 14.46 -1.45
CA ASP A 85 3.59 15.25 -2.65
C ASP A 85 2.36 16.07 -3.07
N SER A 86 1.19 15.89 -2.46
CA SER A 86 -0.07 16.50 -2.91
C SER A 86 -0.32 17.86 -2.27
N PRO A 87 -0.17 18.98 -3.01
CA PRO A 87 -0.42 20.32 -2.47
C PRO A 87 -1.89 20.51 -2.13
N MET A 88 -2.79 19.81 -2.83
CA MET A 88 -4.23 19.85 -2.56
C MET A 88 -4.55 19.25 -1.20
N ILE A 89 -3.98 18.09 -0.86
CA ILE A 89 -4.20 17.45 0.45
C ILE A 89 -3.61 18.31 1.55
N HIS A 90 -2.41 18.87 1.34
CA HIS A 90 -1.77 19.78 2.30
C HIS A 90 -2.63 21.02 2.57
N ASN A 91 -3.19 21.62 1.51
CA ASN A 91 -4.07 22.77 1.65
C ASN A 91 -5.35 22.44 2.43
N GLU A 92 -5.90 21.24 2.27
CA GLU A 92 -7.11 20.83 2.99
C GLU A 92 -6.84 20.52 4.45
N LEU A 93 -5.75 19.81 4.75
CA LEU A 93 -5.30 19.55 6.12
C LEU A 93 -4.99 20.85 6.87
N LYS A 94 -4.43 21.85 6.17
CA LYS A 94 -4.15 23.18 6.74
C LYS A 94 -5.42 23.91 7.21
N LYS A 95 -6.58 23.69 6.57
CA LYS A 95 -7.86 24.26 7.04
C LYS A 95 -8.28 23.73 8.41
N PHE A 96 -7.82 22.54 8.77
CA PHE A 96 -8.04 21.92 10.09
C PHE A 96 -6.87 22.18 11.07
N GLY A 97 -5.92 23.06 10.73
CA GLY A 97 -4.75 23.37 11.56
C GLY A 97 -3.65 22.30 11.50
N ILE A 98 -3.76 21.30 10.62
CA ILE A 98 -2.78 20.23 10.47
C ILE A 98 -1.75 20.67 9.42
N SER A 99 -0.52 20.93 9.85
CA SER A 99 0.60 21.23 8.95
C SER A 99 1.36 19.95 8.60
N VAL A 100 1.39 19.60 7.32
CA VAL A 100 2.27 18.53 6.79
C VAL A 100 3.57 19.20 6.37
N THR A 101 4.62 19.09 7.18
CA THR A 101 5.97 19.58 6.86
C THR A 101 6.79 18.48 6.21
N ASN A 102 7.47 18.79 5.11
CA ASN A 102 8.44 17.93 4.43
C ASN A 102 9.77 17.86 5.21
N ASP A 103 9.72 17.59 6.52
CA ASP A 103 10.93 17.38 7.32
C ASP A 103 11.43 15.94 7.13
N HIS A 104 11.92 15.67 5.92
CA HIS A 104 12.97 14.67 5.70
C HIS A 104 14.33 15.35 5.81
N SER A 105 14.62 15.96 6.96
CA SER A 105 16.00 16.17 7.35
C SER A 105 16.59 14.79 7.70
N LYS A 106 17.26 14.19 6.71
CA LYS A 106 18.34 13.20 6.82
C LYS A 106 18.21 12.18 7.96
N ARG A 107 17.71 10.99 7.63
CA ARG A 107 18.16 9.77 8.33
C ARG A 107 19.48 9.37 7.68
N ASP A 108 20.59 9.82 8.29
CA ASP A 108 21.90 9.18 8.13
C ASP A 108 21.90 7.80 8.82
#